data_AF-A0A7V3Y2N9-F1
#
_entry.id   AF-A0A7V3Y2N9-F1
#
_cell.length_a   1.000
_cell.length_b   1.000
_cell.length_c   1.000
_cell.angle_alpha   90.00
_cell.angle_beta   90.00
_cell.angle_gamma   90.00
#
_symmetry.space_group_name_H-M   'P 1'
#
loop_
_entity.id
_entity.type
_entity.pdbx_description
1 polymer ?
#
loop_
_entity_poly.entity_id
_entity_poly.type
_entity_poly.pdbx_seq_one_letter_code
_entity_poly.pdbx_strand_id
1 'polypeptide(L)'
;MLSRFIADLPLYETHDFYDMTGEVMELAKRLTKIKPSPTLAVTALANSLKAQGIDVVGFGSGEPDFDTPQSIKNAAIKALEEG
;
A
#
# COMPACT_ATOMS: atom_id res chain seq x y z
N MET A 1 9.24 -14.15 -30.51
CA MET A 1 10.43 -13.32 -30.76
C MET A 1 10.51 -12.32 -29.63
N LEU A 2 11.30 -12.65 -28.61
CA LEU A 2 11.51 -11.86 -27.39
C LEU A 2 12.28 -10.59 -27.76
N SER A 3 11.64 -9.42 -27.82
CA SER A 3 12.38 -8.15 -27.88
C SER A 3 11.50 -6.93 -27.57
N ARG A 4 11.49 -6.52 -26.30
CA ARG A 4 11.49 -5.10 -25.90
C ARG A 4 11.94 -5.07 -24.44
N PHE A 5 13.25 -5.01 -24.21
CA PHE A 5 13.92 -3.79 -23.76
C PHE A 5 13.23 -3.19 -22.52
N ILE A 6 13.51 -3.77 -21.36
CA ILE A 6 13.31 -3.17 -20.03
C ILE A 6 14.53 -2.29 -19.75
N ALA A 7 14.63 -1.18 -20.46
CA ALA A 7 15.61 -0.15 -20.18
C ALA A 7 14.95 1.19 -20.47
N ASP A 8 15.00 2.09 -19.49
CA ASP A 8 14.39 3.43 -19.47
C ASP A 8 12.92 3.47 -19.04
N LEU A 9 12.66 3.16 -17.76
CA LEU A 9 11.38 3.46 -17.11
C LEU A 9 11.44 4.84 -16.44
N PRO A 10 10.73 5.86 -16.95
CA PRO A 10 10.40 7.05 -16.17
C PRO A 10 9.43 6.66 -15.05
N LEU A 11 9.69 7.16 -13.85
CA LEU A 11 8.85 6.95 -12.66
C LEU A 11 7.48 7.64 -12.82
N TYR A 12 6.55 7.08 -13.61
CA TYR A 12 5.08 7.20 -13.42
C TYR A 12 4.22 6.60 -14.57
N GLU A 13 4.71 5.73 -15.46
CA GLU A 13 3.84 5.21 -16.53
C GLU A 13 2.83 4.16 -16.04
N THR A 14 1.65 4.24 -16.66
CA THR A 14 0.41 3.52 -16.37
C THR A 14 0.65 2.04 -16.07
N HIS A 15 0.28 1.62 -14.87
CA HIS A 15 0.28 0.21 -14.52
C HIS A 15 -0.89 -0.44 -15.29
N ASP A 16 -0.59 -1.13 -16.38
CA ASP A 16 -1.55 -2.06 -16.97
C ASP A 16 -1.86 -3.13 -15.93
N PHE A 17 -3.11 -3.18 -15.47
CA PHE A 17 -3.55 -4.16 -14.49
C PHE A 17 -3.82 -5.46 -15.22
N TYR A 18 -3.02 -6.49 -14.98
CA TYR A 18 -3.21 -7.81 -15.58
C TYR A 18 -3.95 -8.74 -14.62
N ASP A 19 -4.84 -9.57 -15.15
CA ASP A 19 -5.48 -10.63 -14.37
C ASP A 19 -4.54 -11.84 -14.14
N MET A 20 -5.01 -12.84 -13.38
CA MET A 20 -4.24 -14.06 -13.11
C MET A 20 -4.00 -14.93 -14.36
N THR A 21 -4.65 -14.60 -15.49
CA THR A 21 -4.48 -15.25 -16.80
C THR A 21 -3.56 -14.46 -17.73
N GLY A 22 -3.12 -13.25 -17.32
CA GLY A 22 -2.23 -12.38 -18.07
C GLY A 22 -2.94 -11.45 -19.06
N GLU A 23 -4.26 -11.31 -18.98
CA GLU A 23 -5.03 -10.38 -19.82
C GLU A 23 -5.16 -8.99 -19.17
N VAL A 24 -5.19 -7.95 -20.00
CA VAL A 24 -5.31 -6.56 -19.53
C VAL A 24 -6.72 -6.30 -19.02
N MET A 25 -6.84 -5.95 -17.74
CA MET A 25 -8.08 -5.54 -17.11
C MET A 25 -8.41 -4.08 -17.44
N GLU A 26 -9.58 -3.87 -18.04
CA GLU A 26 -10.17 -2.54 -18.19
C GLU A 26 -10.73 -2.04 -16.85
N LEU A 27 -10.08 -1.02 -16.27
CA LEU A 27 -10.53 -0.40 -15.03
C LEU A 27 -11.71 0.55 -15.26
N ALA A 28 -12.56 0.70 -14.24
CA ALA A 28 -13.66 1.66 -14.28
C ALA A 28 -13.15 3.10 -14.48
N LYS A 29 -13.71 3.82 -15.46
CA LYS A 29 -13.34 5.20 -15.85
C LYS A 29 -13.27 6.23 -14.71
N ARG A 30 -13.88 5.97 -13.56
CA ARG A 30 -13.81 6.85 -12.37
C ARG A 30 -12.47 6.77 -11.65
N LEU A 31 -11.77 5.64 -11.72
CA LEU A 31 -10.49 5.42 -11.05
C LEU A 31 -9.39 6.32 -11.64
N THR A 32 -9.45 6.62 -12.94
CA THR A 32 -8.48 7.53 -13.60
C THR A 32 -8.53 8.96 -13.07
N LYS A 33 -9.58 9.33 -12.33
CA LYS A 33 -9.74 10.65 -11.71
C LYS A 33 -9.22 10.71 -10.28
N ILE A 34 -8.93 9.56 -9.66
CA ILE A 34 -8.42 9.50 -8.29
C ILE A 34 -6.93 9.74 -8.34
N LYS A 35 -6.49 10.85 -7.76
CA LYS A 35 -5.06 11.12 -7.60
C LYS A 35 -4.48 10.17 -6.55
N PRO A 36 -3.25 9.67 -6.73
CA PRO A 36 -2.53 8.95 -5.70
C PRO A 36 -2.48 9.77 -4.41
N SER A 37 -2.68 9.13 -3.26
CA SER A 37 -2.66 9.82 -1.97
C SER A 37 -1.21 10.18 -1.61
N PRO A 38 -0.87 11.48 -1.49
CA PRO A 38 0.47 11.90 -1.11
C PRO A 38 0.83 11.43 0.31
N THR A 39 -0.15 11.34 1.21
CA THR A 39 0.05 10.85 2.58
C THR A 39 0.45 9.37 2.60
N LEU A 40 -0.20 8.54 1.77
CA LEU A 40 0.17 7.11 1.68
C LEU A 40 1.56 6.91 1.09
N ALA A 41 1.94 7.71 0.09
CA ALA A 41 3.27 7.63 -0.52
C ALA A 41 4.38 7.96 0.50
N VAL A 42 4.18 8.99 1.33
CA VAL A 42 5.14 9.38 2.37
C VAL A 42 5.23 8.30 3.47
N THR A 43 4.11 7.76 3.93
CA THR A 43 4.10 6.68 4.93
C THR A 43 4.78 5.42 4.41
N ALA A 44 4.53 5.04 3.15
CA ALA A 44 5.16 3.88 2.52
C ALA A 44 6.68 4.04 2.39
N LEU A 45 7.14 5.23 1.99
CA LEU A 45 8.57 5.55 1.93
C LEU A 45 9.22 5.49 3.32
N ALA A 46 8.59 6.10 4.33
CA ALA A 46 9.11 6.07 5.70
C ALA A 46 9.23 4.64 6.23
N ASN A 47 8.23 3.79 5.98
CA ASN A 47 8.25 2.37 6.37
C ASN A 47 9.35 1.58 5.66
N SER A 48 9.57 1.84 4.36
CA SER A 48 10.64 1.22 3.57
C SER A 48 12.03 1.58 4.09
N LEU A 49 12.24 2.86 4.42
CA LEU A 49 13.51 3.34 4.98
C LEU A 49 13.78 2.76 6.38
N LYS A 50 12.74 2.68 7.25
CA LYS A 50 12.83 1.98 8.54
C LYS A 50 13.21 0.51 8.38
N ALA A 51 12.62 -0.19 7.40
CA ALA A 51 12.92 -1.59 7.12
C ALA A 51 14.36 -1.81 6.63
N GLN A 52 14.98 -0.79 6.01
CA GLN A 52 16.38 -0.79 5.60
C GLN A 52 17.34 -0.43 6.75
N GLY A 53 16.83 -0.23 7.97
CA GLY A 53 17.63 0.12 9.15
C GLY A 53 18.00 1.60 9.24
N ILE A 54 17.39 2.46 8.42
CA ILE A 54 17.58 3.91 8.48
C ILE A 54 16.68 4.47 9.58
N ASP A 55 17.26 5.28 10.46
CA ASP A 55 16.52 5.94 11.53
C ASP A 55 15.62 7.05 10.94
N VAL A 56 14.31 6.79 10.91
CA VAL A 56 13.30 7.69 10.32
C VAL A 56 12.22 8.01 11.35
N VAL A 57 12.11 9.28 11.71
CA VAL A 57 11.05 9.79 12.58
C VAL A 57 9.87 10.23 11.73
N GLY A 58 8.80 9.43 11.73
CA GLY A 58 7.59 9.69 10.95
C GLY A 58 6.61 10.58 11.70
N PHE A 59 6.54 11.88 11.36
CA PHE A 59 5.51 12.80 11.86
C PHE A 59 4.21 12.79 11.01
N GLY A 60 4.08 11.83 10.09
CA GLY A 60 3.00 11.80 9.09
C GLY A 60 1.84 10.85 9.41
N SER A 61 2.01 9.90 10.35
CA SER A 61 0.92 9.01 10.75
C SER A 61 0.09 9.66 11.84
N GLY A 62 -1.20 9.90 11.59
CA GLY A 62 -2.15 10.37 12.60
C GLY A 62 -2.61 9.27 13.57
N GLU A 63 -1.94 8.11 13.58
CA GLU A 63 -2.24 6.98 14.44
C GLU A 63 -1.44 7.10 15.75
N PRO A 64 -2.07 6.86 16.92
CA PRO A 64 -1.37 6.89 18.19
C PRO A 64 -0.28 5.82 18.28
N ASP A 65 0.84 6.13 18.97
CA ASP A 65 1.94 5.19 19.23
C ASP A 65 1.62 4.16 20.34
N PHE A 66 0.37 4.12 20.78
CA PHE A 66 -0.09 3.20 21.82
C PHE A 66 -0.69 1.96 21.19
N ASP A 67 -0.32 0.80 21.72
CA ASP A 67 -0.97 -0.45 21.37
C ASP A 67 -2.46 -0.42 21.76
N THR A 68 -3.27 -1.20 21.07
CA THR A 68 -4.69 -1.34 21.37
C THR A 68 -4.87 -1.91 22.79
N PRO A 69 -5.70 -1.28 23.66
CA PRO A 69 -5.94 -1.78 25.02
C PRO A 69 -6.35 -3.25 25.09
N GLN A 70 -5.89 -3.96 26.13
CA GLN A 70 -6.14 -5.40 26.27
C GLN A 70 -7.64 -5.75 26.35
N SER A 71 -8.46 -4.88 26.94
CA SER A 71 -9.91 -5.07 26.98
C SER A 71 -10.54 -5.15 25.59
N ILE A 72 -10.07 -4.33 24.65
CA ILE A 72 -10.55 -4.29 23.27
C ILE A 72 -10.07 -5.53 22.51
N LYS A 73 -8.80 -5.92 22.69
CA LYS A 73 -8.26 -7.17 22.12
C LYS A 73 -9.05 -8.39 22.58
N ASN A 74 -9.34 -8.49 23.88
CA ASN A 74 -10.11 -9.59 24.44
C ASN A 74 -11.55 -9.63 23.91
N ALA A 75 -12.20 -8.48 23.74
CA ALA A 75 -13.53 -8.41 23.15
C ALA A 75 -13.54 -8.89 21.68
N ALA A 76 -12.52 -8.52 20.90
CA ALA A 76 -12.36 -8.98 19.52
C ALA A 76 -12.11 -10.49 19.43
N ILE A 77 -11.25 -11.03 20.30
CA ILE A 77 -11.00 -12.48 20.40
C ILE A 77 -12.31 -13.22 20.72
N LYS A 78 -13.03 -12.75 21.75
CA LYS A 78 -14.30 -13.33 22.15
C LYS A 78 -15.33 -13.33 21.02
N ALA A 79 -15.47 -12.21 20.29
CA ALA A 79 -16.37 -12.14 19.15
C ALA A 79 -16.01 -13.13 18.03
N LEU A 80 -14.71 -13.35 17.78
CA LEU A 80 -14.25 -14.37 16.82
C LEU A 80 -14.52 -15.81 17.28
N GLU A 81 -14.45 -16.06 18.59
CA GLU A 81 -14.78 -17.36 19.19
C GLU A 81 -16.29 -17.64 19.21
N GLU A 82 -17.11 -16.58 19.35
CA GLU A 82 -18.57 -16.69 19.48
C GLU A 82 -19.32 -16.79 18.14
N GLY A 83 -18.72 -16.33 17.02
CA GLY A 83 -19.24 -16.54 15.65
C GLY A 83 -20.40 -15.63 15.24
#